data_AF-A0A0D0T8V5-F1
#
_entry.id   AF-A0A0D0T8V5-F1
#
_cell.length_a   1.000
_cell.length_b   1.000
_cell.length_c   1.000
_cell.angle_alpha   90.00
_cell.angle_beta   90.00
_cell.angle_gamma   90.00
#
_symmetry.space_group_name_H-M   'P 1'
#
loop_
_entity.id
_entity.type
_entity.pdbx_description
1 polymer ?
#
loop_
_entity_poly.entity_id
_entity_poly.type
_entity_poly.pdbx_seq_one_letter_code
_entity_poly.pdbx_strand_id
1 'polypeptide(L)'
;MFKFDFQFEEEDDEQIPIPTTTFVAPTQSSQADARLSTSDKNDREVDKSCHHLSLDELIKTLPDAISYSPLYHQVLHTPLLRRDLFDARFQLINKDIADEPKEDVTPEDEDEDNYVDAKTDLIPGLYEGGLKTWEGGVDLVEVLAGSLPGSTAEEQDNSVGEWIKGGKVLEVGCGTSLPTAFLLRSLLSLPASSTPSKTILHLQDYNHLVLSLVSLPNLILAALPYFPPEVLRLADEGDEPIETVVPDLEEPGNLNLNEDLVDAFKKLLKERGIELKFTYGHWEGLSKELKEEKDGYGLVLAAETIYSQDSTPALIDVLREAVRQSGPQEHKADVELESSLEDLSVKDDWAKQPLSEISRGLVLVAAKVLYFGVGGGLQAFLDAAEADGAYHSTVKEWSQGVGRKVVQVGW
;
A
#
# COMPACT_ATOMS: atom_id res chain seq x y z
N MET A 1 -0.62 31.91 41.68
CA MET A 1 0.77 31.55 41.33
C MET A 1 1.17 30.42 42.27
N PHE A 2 0.89 29.19 41.86
CA PHE A 2 1.25 27.99 42.62
C PHE A 2 2.60 27.50 42.08
N LYS A 3 3.62 27.51 42.94
CA LYS A 3 4.92 26.89 42.67
C LYS A 3 4.84 25.43 43.11
N PHE A 4 5.12 24.51 42.21
CA PHE A 4 5.47 23.14 42.54
C PHE A 4 6.98 22.99 42.33
N ASP A 5 7.70 22.79 43.43
CA ASP A 5 9.10 22.36 43.44
C ASP A 5 9.11 20.82 43.31
N PHE A 6 9.67 20.29 42.23
CA PHE A 6 10.04 18.90 42.13
C PHE A 6 11.55 18.80 42.31
N GLN A 7 11.97 18.24 43.44
CA GLN A 7 13.34 17.77 43.65
C GLN A 7 13.49 16.44 42.90
N PHE A 8 14.42 16.40 41.94
CA PHE A 8 14.88 15.16 41.33
C PHE A 8 15.94 14.53 42.25
N GLU A 9 15.64 13.36 42.82
CA GLU A 9 16.66 12.47 43.34
C GLU A 9 17.03 11.49 42.21
N GLU A 10 18.31 11.50 41.83
CA GLU A 10 18.93 10.53 40.92
C GLU A 10 19.13 9.21 41.68
N GLU A 11 18.52 8.11 41.23
CA GLU A 11 18.93 6.76 41.61
C GLU A 11 19.16 5.92 40.34
N ASP A 12 20.40 5.48 40.18
CA ASP A 12 20.92 4.58 39.14
C ASP A 12 20.39 3.13 39.29
N ASP A 13 20.09 2.52 38.14
CA ASP A 13 20.08 1.10 37.77
C ASP A 13 19.99 0.01 38.86
N GLU A 14 18.79 -0.58 39.05
CA GLU A 14 18.65 -2.02 39.33
C GLU A 14 17.42 -2.64 38.63
N GLN A 15 17.69 -3.70 37.86
CA GLN A 15 16.80 -4.71 37.26
C GLN A 15 15.28 -4.63 37.56
N ILE A 16 14.49 -4.26 36.56
CA ILE A 16 13.02 -4.43 36.59
C ILE A 16 12.68 -5.92 36.34
N PRO A 17 11.98 -6.61 37.26
CA PRO A 17 11.59 -8.00 37.07
C PRO A 17 10.44 -8.14 36.06
N ILE A 18 10.61 -9.05 35.10
CA ILE A 18 9.55 -9.49 34.17
C ILE A 18 8.45 -10.19 34.99
N PRO A 19 7.20 -9.70 35.00
CA PRO A 19 6.12 -10.42 35.66
C PRO A 19 5.79 -11.67 34.83
N THR A 20 5.94 -12.84 35.42
CA THR A 20 5.41 -14.08 34.87
C THR A 20 3.89 -14.07 35.03
N THR A 21 3.17 -13.63 34.01
CA THR A 21 1.71 -13.74 33.97
C THR A 21 1.31 -15.08 33.36
N THR A 22 0.87 -15.97 34.24
CA THR A 22 0.02 -17.13 33.95
C THR A 22 -1.06 -16.78 32.93
N PHE A 23 -1.14 -17.54 31.84
CA PHE A 23 -2.28 -17.54 30.93
C PHE A 23 -3.54 -17.93 31.70
N VAL A 24 -4.34 -16.94 32.06
CA VAL A 24 -5.75 -17.16 32.39
C VAL A 24 -6.49 -17.08 31.06
N ALA A 25 -7.05 -18.22 30.64
CA ALA A 25 -7.92 -18.29 29.47
C ALA A 25 -9.03 -17.23 29.58
N PRO A 26 -9.38 -16.49 28.52
CA PRO A 26 -10.52 -15.61 28.55
C PRO A 26 -11.77 -16.46 28.78
N THR A 27 -12.40 -16.25 29.92
CA THR A 27 -13.75 -16.70 30.22
C THR A 27 -14.67 -16.22 29.09
N GLN A 28 -15.48 -17.14 28.57
CA GLN A 28 -16.49 -16.92 27.53
C GLN A 28 -17.24 -15.60 27.75
N SER A 29 -16.88 -14.56 26.99
CA SER A 29 -17.78 -13.45 26.73
C SER A 29 -18.86 -13.98 25.79
N SER A 30 -20.10 -13.91 26.26
CA SER A 30 -21.32 -14.35 25.61
C SER A 30 -21.30 -14.12 24.11
N GLN A 31 -21.44 -15.22 23.39
CA GLN A 31 -21.97 -15.25 22.03
C GLN A 31 -23.21 -14.35 21.99
N ALA A 32 -23.14 -13.25 21.25
CA ALA A 32 -24.34 -12.75 20.61
C ALA A 32 -24.73 -13.85 19.60
N ASP A 33 -25.62 -14.73 20.05
CA ASP A 33 -26.34 -15.65 19.18
C ASP A 33 -26.93 -14.81 18.04
N ALA A 34 -26.27 -14.84 16.87
CA ALA A 34 -26.96 -14.64 15.61
C ALA A 34 -27.91 -15.84 15.46
N ARG A 35 -29.05 -15.79 16.15
CA ARG A 35 -30.20 -16.62 15.84
C ARG A 35 -30.55 -16.26 14.40
N LEU A 36 -30.13 -17.14 13.50
CA LEU A 36 -30.69 -17.30 12.17
C LEU A 36 -32.20 -17.44 12.32
N SER A 37 -32.91 -16.32 12.30
CA SER A 37 -34.28 -16.30 11.81
C SER A 37 -34.18 -16.73 10.35
N THR A 38 -34.60 -17.95 10.09
CA THR A 38 -34.91 -18.44 8.75
C THR A 38 -36.07 -17.60 8.19
N SER A 39 -35.74 -16.43 7.67
CA SER A 39 -36.61 -15.57 6.88
C SER A 39 -35.72 -14.70 6.02
N ASP A 40 -35.74 -15.01 4.72
CA ASP A 40 -35.25 -14.21 3.59
C ASP A 40 -33.73 -13.98 3.51
N LYS A 41 -33.03 -14.99 2.96
CA LYS A 41 -31.84 -14.72 2.15
C LYS A 41 -32.28 -13.88 0.95
N ASN A 42 -32.30 -12.57 1.12
CA ASN A 42 -32.21 -11.67 -0.02
C ASN A 42 -30.81 -11.88 -0.61
N ASP A 43 -30.73 -12.60 -1.72
CA ASP A 43 -29.64 -12.50 -2.68
C ASP A 43 -29.57 -11.04 -3.14
N ARG A 44 -28.93 -10.17 -2.35
CA ARG A 44 -28.45 -8.90 -2.88
C ARG A 44 -27.30 -9.28 -3.79
N GLU A 45 -27.54 -9.18 -5.10
CA GLU A 45 -26.53 -9.38 -6.13
C GLU A 45 -25.33 -8.48 -5.78
N VAL A 46 -24.17 -9.09 -5.51
CA VAL A 46 -22.94 -8.36 -5.18
C VAL A 46 -22.56 -7.53 -6.40
N ASP A 47 -22.36 -6.24 -6.21
CA ASP A 47 -21.91 -5.35 -7.28
C ASP A 47 -20.51 -5.78 -7.74
N LYS A 48 -20.44 -6.26 -8.98
CA LYS A 48 -19.21 -6.78 -9.61
C LYS A 48 -18.58 -5.75 -10.55
N SER A 49 -19.00 -4.50 -10.48
CA SER A 49 -18.49 -3.43 -11.33
C SER A 49 -17.16 -2.85 -10.81
N CYS A 50 -16.44 -2.20 -11.73
CA CYS A 50 -15.24 -1.43 -11.47
C CYS A 50 -15.49 0.00 -11.96
N HIS A 51 -14.92 0.96 -11.27
CA HIS A 51 -15.13 2.38 -11.47
C HIS A 51 -13.79 3.10 -11.51
N HIS A 52 -13.78 4.29 -12.11
CA HIS A 52 -12.59 5.11 -12.30
C HIS A 52 -12.70 6.38 -11.48
N LEU A 53 -11.56 6.83 -10.95
CA LEU A 53 -11.42 8.14 -10.33
C LEU A 53 -10.29 8.91 -10.99
N SER A 54 -10.54 10.17 -11.30
CA SER A 54 -9.49 11.08 -11.70
C SER A 54 -8.70 11.58 -10.48
N LEU A 55 -7.45 11.98 -10.72
CA LEU A 55 -6.63 12.63 -9.70
C LEU A 55 -7.32 13.89 -9.13
N ASP A 56 -8.00 14.67 -9.98
CA ASP A 56 -8.73 15.87 -9.56
C ASP A 56 -9.95 15.55 -8.68
N GLU A 57 -10.60 14.40 -8.85
CA GLU A 57 -11.67 13.94 -7.96
C GLU A 57 -11.13 13.55 -6.59
N LEU A 58 -10.01 12.81 -6.54
CA LEU A 58 -9.38 12.45 -5.27
C LEU A 58 -8.80 13.67 -4.53
N ILE A 59 -8.20 14.62 -5.24
CA ILE A 59 -7.67 15.85 -4.63
C ILE A 59 -8.75 16.63 -3.87
N LYS A 60 -9.98 16.68 -4.38
CA LYS A 60 -11.11 17.35 -3.70
C LYS A 60 -11.50 16.72 -2.37
N THR A 61 -11.03 15.50 -2.09
CA THR A 61 -11.34 14.78 -0.86
C THR A 61 -10.28 14.96 0.22
N LEU A 62 -9.14 15.58 -0.11
CA LEU A 62 -8.04 15.83 0.83
C LEU A 62 -8.49 16.77 1.97
N PRO A 63 -8.02 16.54 3.20
CA PRO A 63 -8.20 17.49 4.30
C PRO A 63 -7.19 18.64 4.17
N ASP A 64 -7.36 19.69 4.99
CA ASP A 64 -6.42 20.83 5.03
C ASP A 64 -5.01 20.42 5.48
N ALA A 65 -4.92 19.44 6.37
CA ALA A 65 -3.66 18.91 6.87
C ALA A 65 -3.78 17.41 7.20
N ILE A 66 -2.64 16.72 7.18
CA ILE A 66 -2.50 15.32 7.57
C ILE A 66 -1.31 15.13 8.51
N SER A 67 -1.45 14.21 9.46
CA SER A 67 -0.35 13.66 10.26
C SER A 67 0.31 12.49 9.53
N TYR A 68 1.63 12.38 9.61
CA TYR A 68 2.39 11.29 9.01
C TYR A 68 3.53 10.81 9.92
N SER A 69 3.92 9.55 9.73
CA SER A 69 5.07 8.93 10.39
C SER A 69 6.04 8.31 9.40
N PRO A 70 7.36 8.36 9.66
CA PRO A 70 8.35 7.66 8.84
C PRO A 70 8.29 6.14 9.04
N LEU A 71 8.34 5.41 7.94
CA LEU A 71 8.55 3.97 7.90
C LEU A 71 9.99 3.67 7.52
N TYR A 72 10.79 3.27 8.51
CA TYR A 72 12.18 2.88 8.30
C TYR A 72 12.28 1.45 7.83
N HIS A 73 13.21 1.22 6.91
CA HIS A 73 13.62 -0.12 6.52
C HIS A 73 15.09 -0.11 6.10
N GLN A 74 15.81 -1.17 6.43
CA GLN A 74 17.28 -1.27 6.23
C GLN A 74 17.74 -1.15 4.77
N VAL A 75 16.82 -1.34 3.81
CA VAL A 75 17.09 -1.26 2.36
C VAL A 75 16.81 0.12 1.77
N LEU A 76 16.24 1.03 2.56
CA LEU A 76 15.85 2.36 2.09
C LEU A 76 16.89 3.38 2.53
N HIS A 77 17.24 4.29 1.63
CA HIS A 77 18.15 5.40 1.93
C HIS A 77 17.51 6.41 2.89
N THR A 78 16.25 6.76 2.60
CA THR A 78 15.39 7.59 3.45
C THR A 78 14.12 6.80 3.78
N PRO A 79 13.49 7.05 4.95
CA PRO A 79 12.24 6.40 5.28
C PRO A 79 11.15 6.73 4.26
N LEU A 80 10.17 5.82 4.10
CA LEU A 80 8.95 6.12 3.38
C LEU A 80 7.96 6.75 4.36
N LEU A 81 7.50 7.96 4.06
CA LEU A 81 6.50 8.62 4.89
C LEU A 81 5.13 8.01 4.61
N ARG A 82 4.36 7.74 5.67
CA ARG A 82 2.98 7.25 5.56
C ARG A 82 2.06 8.12 6.42
N ARG A 83 0.87 8.39 5.92
CA ARG A 83 -0.20 9.02 6.70
C ARG A 83 -0.57 8.15 7.89
N ASP A 84 -0.76 8.78 9.03
CA ASP A 84 -1.13 8.08 10.24
C ASP A 84 -2.54 7.49 10.17
N LEU A 85 -2.69 6.28 10.73
CA LEU A 85 -3.98 5.58 10.73
C LEU A 85 -5.03 6.35 11.56
N PHE A 86 -4.62 6.94 12.70
CA PHE A 86 -5.54 7.71 13.53
C PHE A 86 -6.05 8.96 12.78
N ASP A 87 -5.19 9.58 11.97
CA ASP A 87 -5.50 10.79 11.21
C ASP A 87 -6.51 10.49 10.09
N ALA A 88 -6.28 9.42 9.33
CA ALA A 88 -7.23 8.95 8.31
C ALA A 88 -8.60 8.59 8.92
N ARG A 89 -8.61 7.95 10.09
CA ARG A 89 -9.84 7.58 10.80
C ARG A 89 -10.59 8.80 11.34
N PHE A 90 -9.87 9.79 11.87
CA PHE A 90 -10.46 11.04 12.33
C PHE A 90 -11.13 11.80 11.18
N GLN A 91 -10.49 11.85 10.01
CA GLN A 91 -11.11 12.44 8.82
C GLN A 91 -12.40 11.70 8.41
N LEU A 92 -12.39 10.37 8.43
CA LEU A 92 -13.55 9.55 8.07
C LEU A 92 -14.74 9.82 9.01
N ILE A 93 -14.52 9.75 10.32
CA ILE A 93 -15.56 9.99 11.34
C ILE A 93 -16.16 11.40 11.20
N ASN A 94 -15.33 12.43 10.97
CA ASN A 94 -15.82 13.80 10.84
C ASN A 94 -16.61 14.05 9.55
N LYS A 95 -16.34 13.30 8.48
CA LYS A 95 -17.16 13.35 7.26
C LYS A 95 -18.54 12.77 7.50
N ASP A 96 -18.63 11.62 8.17
CA ASP A 96 -19.92 10.99 8.47
C ASP A 96 -20.79 11.89 9.36
N ILE A 97 -20.20 12.49 10.41
CA ILE A 97 -20.92 13.44 11.29
C ILE A 97 -21.43 14.67 10.50
N ALA A 98 -20.69 15.13 9.49
CA ALA A 98 -21.10 16.28 8.68
C ALA A 98 -22.25 15.95 7.70
N ASP A 99 -22.36 14.69 7.27
CA ASP A 99 -23.38 14.22 6.33
C ASP A 99 -24.67 13.74 7.02
N GLU A 100 -24.68 13.54 8.35
CA GLU A 100 -25.91 13.30 9.11
C GLU A 100 -26.73 14.59 9.32
N PRO A 101 -28.06 14.57 9.10
CA PRO A 101 -28.91 15.70 9.45
C PRO A 101 -28.86 15.91 10.96
N LYS A 102 -28.55 17.15 11.39
CA LYS A 102 -28.62 17.57 12.80
C LYS A 102 -30.04 17.39 13.35
N GLU A 103 -30.37 16.20 13.85
CA GLU A 103 -31.41 16.06 14.84
C GLU A 103 -30.85 16.56 16.17
N ASP A 104 -31.69 17.26 16.96
CA ASP A 104 -31.34 17.79 18.28
C ASP A 104 -31.03 16.63 19.24
N VAL A 105 -29.79 16.14 19.24
CA VAL A 105 -29.31 15.15 20.21
C VAL A 105 -28.91 15.90 21.48
N THR A 106 -29.59 15.59 22.58
CA THR A 106 -29.27 16.05 23.92
C THR A 106 -27.90 15.49 24.37
N PRO A 107 -27.05 16.27 25.04
CA PRO A 107 -25.65 15.93 25.33
C PRO A 107 -25.48 14.92 26.49
N GLU A 108 -26.41 13.98 26.67
CA GLU A 108 -26.40 13.03 27.79
C GLU A 108 -26.22 11.56 27.39
N ASP A 109 -26.19 11.24 26.09
CA ASP A 109 -25.97 9.87 25.57
C ASP A 109 -24.69 9.75 24.72
N GLU A 110 -23.60 10.43 25.09
CA GLU A 110 -22.25 10.09 24.60
C GLU A 110 -21.78 8.80 25.30
N ASP A 111 -22.47 7.69 25.03
CA ASP A 111 -22.14 6.37 25.56
C ASP A 111 -20.79 5.88 25.01
N GLU A 112 -20.04 5.25 25.90
CA GLU A 112 -18.68 4.70 25.79
C GLU A 112 -18.45 3.65 24.67
N ASP A 113 -19.38 3.47 23.74
CA ASP A 113 -19.39 2.41 22.73
C ASP A 113 -18.66 2.77 21.41
N ASN A 114 -18.25 4.03 21.22
CA ASN A 114 -17.38 4.43 20.10
C ASN A 114 -15.88 4.21 20.37
N TYR A 115 -15.53 3.39 21.37
CA TYR A 115 -14.15 2.96 21.61
C TYR A 115 -13.74 1.92 20.56
N VAL A 116 -13.51 2.39 19.34
CA VAL A 116 -13.03 1.55 18.25
C VAL A 116 -11.61 1.09 18.57
N ASP A 117 -11.44 -0.22 18.74
CA ASP A 117 -10.16 -0.86 19.00
C ASP A 117 -9.09 -0.34 18.02
N ALA A 118 -8.01 0.24 18.55
CA ALA A 118 -6.89 0.75 17.75
C ALA A 118 -6.19 -0.36 16.94
N LYS A 119 -6.51 -1.63 17.21
CA LYS A 119 -5.93 -2.80 16.55
C LYS A 119 -6.70 -3.30 15.33
N THR A 120 -7.94 -2.86 15.11
CA THR A 120 -8.77 -3.34 13.99
C THR A 120 -8.84 -2.31 12.86
N ASP A 121 -8.51 -2.75 11.65
CA ASP A 121 -8.56 -1.96 10.41
C ASP A 121 -9.99 -1.84 9.83
N LEU A 122 -10.98 -2.41 10.51
CA LEU A 122 -12.37 -2.50 10.06
C LEU A 122 -13.24 -1.55 10.89
N ILE A 123 -14.13 -0.82 10.22
CA ILE A 123 -15.23 -0.08 10.87
C ILE A 123 -16.54 -0.67 10.33
N PRO A 124 -17.20 -1.56 11.10
CA PRO A 124 -18.41 -2.25 10.64
C PRO A 124 -19.50 -1.29 10.15
N GLY A 125 -20.07 -1.56 8.97
CA GLY A 125 -21.14 -0.76 8.37
C GLY A 125 -20.69 0.45 7.56
N LEU A 126 -19.39 0.80 7.61
CA LEU A 126 -18.81 1.94 6.92
C LEU A 126 -17.61 1.56 6.03
N TYR A 127 -16.77 0.62 6.49
CA TYR A 127 -15.46 0.38 5.91
C TYR A 127 -14.89 -1.05 6.12
N GLU A 128 -14.39 -1.65 5.04
CA GLU A 128 -13.90 -3.04 5.00
C GLU A 128 -12.35 -3.19 4.87
N GLY A 129 -11.56 -2.32 5.52
CA GLY A 129 -10.11 -2.51 5.63
C GLY A 129 -9.29 -1.92 4.47
N GLY A 130 -7.99 -1.72 4.71
CA GLY A 130 -7.03 -1.08 3.79
C GLY A 130 -6.37 0.23 4.27
N LEU A 131 -6.72 0.77 5.45
CA LEU A 131 -6.09 2.00 5.98
C LEU A 131 -4.77 1.67 6.70
N LYS A 132 -4.63 0.43 7.16
CA LYS A 132 -3.41 -0.07 7.75
C LYS A 132 -2.42 -0.50 6.67
N THR A 133 -1.15 -0.15 6.91
CA THR A 133 -0.03 -0.73 6.14
C THR A 133 0.26 -2.14 6.64
N TRP A 134 0.19 -3.10 5.72
CA TRP A 134 0.46 -4.51 6.00
C TRP A 134 1.92 -4.88 5.67
N GLU A 135 2.43 -5.94 6.32
CA GLU A 135 3.84 -6.36 6.16
C GLU A 135 4.16 -6.74 4.71
N GLY A 136 3.20 -7.31 3.98
CA GLY A 136 3.39 -7.65 2.57
C GLY A 136 3.75 -6.45 1.69
N GLY A 137 3.28 -5.24 2.00
CA GLY A 137 3.67 -4.03 1.28
C GLY A 137 5.15 -3.67 1.51
N VAL A 138 5.64 -3.86 2.73
CA VAL A 138 7.06 -3.67 3.09
C VAL A 138 7.92 -4.75 2.43
N ASP A 139 7.47 -6.00 2.44
CA ASP A 139 8.16 -7.12 1.81
C ASP A 139 8.33 -6.88 0.28
N LEU A 140 7.33 -6.32 -0.40
CA LEU A 140 7.44 -5.93 -1.83
C LEU A 140 8.45 -4.80 -2.03
N VAL A 141 8.45 -3.77 -1.19
CA VAL A 141 9.45 -2.69 -1.23
C VAL A 141 10.86 -3.27 -1.06
N GLU A 142 11.04 -4.20 -0.12
CA GLU A 142 12.33 -4.85 0.11
C GLU A 142 12.81 -5.66 -1.10
N VAL A 143 11.91 -6.38 -1.78
CA VAL A 143 12.24 -7.11 -3.01
C VAL A 143 12.57 -6.14 -4.14
N LEU A 144 11.76 -5.11 -4.36
CA LEU A 144 11.98 -4.13 -5.42
C LEU A 144 13.31 -3.38 -5.24
N ALA A 145 13.63 -2.95 -4.02
CA ALA A 145 14.90 -2.29 -3.73
C ALA A 145 16.12 -3.24 -3.85
N GLY A 146 15.94 -4.51 -3.44
CA GLY A 146 17.03 -5.49 -3.37
C GLY A 146 17.35 -6.22 -4.68
N SER A 147 16.45 -6.22 -5.65
CA SER A 147 16.62 -6.96 -6.91
C SER A 147 17.34 -6.17 -8.01
N LEU A 148 17.51 -4.85 -7.85
CA LEU A 148 18.14 -3.98 -8.84
C LEU A 148 19.60 -3.65 -8.43
N PRO A 149 20.51 -3.42 -9.40
CA PRO A 149 21.90 -3.12 -9.09
C PRO A 149 22.03 -1.79 -8.33
N GLY A 150 22.93 -1.74 -7.35
CA GLY A 150 23.23 -0.53 -6.59
C GLY A 150 24.07 -0.87 -5.36
N SER A 151 25.15 -0.11 -5.13
CA SER A 151 26.06 -0.32 -4.01
C SER A 151 25.62 0.43 -2.75
N THR A 152 24.81 1.48 -2.93
CA THR A 152 24.20 2.27 -1.87
C THR A 152 22.68 2.25 -2.03
N ALA A 153 21.95 2.57 -0.96
CA ALA A 153 20.49 2.63 -1.03
C ALA A 153 20.00 3.77 -1.95
N GLU A 154 20.76 4.87 -2.09
CA GLU A 154 20.45 5.94 -3.05
C GLU A 154 20.59 5.46 -4.51
N GLU A 155 21.64 4.69 -4.80
CA GLU A 155 21.83 4.06 -6.12
C GLU A 155 20.74 3.03 -6.44
N GLN A 156 20.23 2.33 -5.43
CA GLN A 156 19.11 1.39 -5.56
C GLN A 156 17.81 2.12 -5.91
N ASP A 157 17.44 3.18 -5.20
CA ASP A 157 16.26 4.02 -5.54
C ASP A 157 16.35 4.52 -6.99
N ASN A 158 17.51 5.04 -7.40
CA ASN A 158 17.71 5.51 -8.78
C ASN A 158 17.60 4.38 -9.81
N SER A 159 18.11 3.19 -9.49
CA SER A 159 18.06 2.03 -10.40
C SER A 159 16.65 1.49 -10.55
N VAL A 160 15.85 1.48 -9.47
CA VAL A 160 14.42 1.19 -9.53
C VAL A 160 13.70 2.23 -10.39
N GLY A 161 14.00 3.51 -10.19
CA GLY A 161 13.44 4.61 -10.99
C GLY A 161 13.71 4.44 -12.49
N GLU A 162 14.96 4.22 -12.89
CA GLU A 162 15.32 4.01 -14.31
C GLU A 162 14.71 2.72 -14.86
N TRP A 163 14.59 1.67 -14.03
CA TRP A 163 13.97 0.42 -14.44
C TRP A 163 12.48 0.61 -14.80
N ILE A 164 11.70 1.30 -13.98
CA ILE A 164 10.25 1.44 -14.22
C ILE A 164 9.86 2.56 -15.19
N LYS A 165 10.79 3.47 -15.49
CA LYS A 165 10.56 4.63 -16.36
C LYS A 165 10.06 4.22 -17.76
N GLY A 166 9.00 4.89 -18.19
CA GLY A 166 8.31 4.58 -19.46
C GLY A 166 7.43 3.33 -19.40
N GLY A 167 7.35 2.65 -18.25
CA GLY A 167 6.57 1.44 -18.05
C GLY A 167 5.15 1.69 -17.54
N LYS A 168 4.39 0.59 -17.40
CA LYS A 168 3.07 0.54 -16.76
C LYS A 168 3.12 -0.38 -15.54
N VAL A 169 2.74 0.14 -14.37
CA VAL A 169 2.65 -0.58 -13.11
C VAL A 169 1.20 -0.61 -12.63
N LEU A 170 0.72 -1.77 -12.19
CA LEU A 170 -0.57 -1.94 -11.51
C LEU A 170 -0.33 -2.45 -10.10
N GLU A 171 -0.90 -1.80 -9.09
CA GLU A 171 -0.99 -2.31 -7.73
C GLU A 171 -2.44 -2.68 -7.42
N VAL A 172 -2.70 -3.98 -7.24
CA VAL A 172 -4.03 -4.55 -6.99
C VAL A 172 -4.26 -4.65 -5.48
N GLY A 173 -5.38 -4.12 -4.98
CA GLY A 173 -5.62 -4.03 -3.54
C GLY A 173 -4.59 -3.16 -2.85
N CYS A 174 -4.37 -1.96 -3.38
CA CYS A 174 -3.22 -1.11 -3.05
C CYS A 174 -3.21 -0.60 -1.60
N GLY A 175 -4.35 -0.53 -0.89
CA GLY A 175 -4.36 -0.07 0.50
C GLY A 175 -3.65 1.26 0.69
N THR A 176 -2.63 1.28 1.55
CA THR A 176 -1.80 2.47 1.80
C THR A 176 -0.75 2.75 0.71
N SER A 177 -0.81 2.08 -0.44
CA SER A 177 0.02 2.29 -1.64
C SER A 177 1.54 2.25 -1.42
N LEU A 178 2.03 1.54 -0.41
CA LEU A 178 3.44 1.61 0.00
C LEU A 178 4.42 1.21 -1.14
N PRO A 179 4.20 0.10 -1.87
CA PRO A 179 5.01 -0.22 -3.06
C PRO A 179 4.96 0.89 -4.11
N THR A 180 3.78 1.39 -4.49
CA THR A 180 3.68 2.47 -5.49
C THR A 180 4.29 3.78 -5.00
N ALA A 181 4.21 4.09 -3.70
CA ALA A 181 4.86 5.26 -3.09
C ALA A 181 6.39 5.17 -3.19
N PHE A 182 6.96 3.98 -2.95
CA PHE A 182 8.39 3.72 -3.18
C PHE A 182 8.78 3.89 -4.65
N LEU A 183 7.99 3.34 -5.57
CA LEU A 183 8.22 3.49 -7.01
C LEU A 183 8.13 4.95 -7.47
N LEU A 184 7.15 5.70 -6.96
CA LEU A 184 7.03 7.14 -7.23
C LEU A 184 8.26 7.90 -6.73
N ARG A 185 8.66 7.68 -5.48
CA ARG A 185 9.87 8.31 -4.90
C ARG A 185 11.11 8.03 -5.75
N SER A 186 11.26 6.78 -6.19
CA SER A 186 12.36 6.31 -7.06
C SER A 186 12.34 6.97 -8.44
N LEU A 187 11.16 7.23 -9.02
CA LEU A 187 11.04 7.99 -10.27
C LEU A 187 11.41 9.48 -10.08
N LEU A 188 11.05 10.05 -8.94
CA LEU A 188 11.28 11.46 -8.64
C LEU A 188 12.74 11.77 -8.28
N SER A 189 13.49 10.78 -7.78
CA SER A 189 14.93 10.89 -7.50
C SER A 189 15.77 11.06 -8.77
N LEU A 190 15.25 10.63 -9.92
CA LEU A 190 15.94 10.77 -11.19
C LEU A 190 16.10 12.25 -11.59
N PRO A 191 17.12 12.59 -12.40
CA PRO A 191 17.22 13.92 -13.01
C PRO A 191 16.03 14.23 -13.93
N ALA A 192 15.66 15.50 -14.03
CA ALA A 192 14.60 15.92 -14.95
C ALA A 192 15.03 15.70 -16.41
N SER A 193 14.09 15.23 -17.25
CA SER A 193 14.30 15.01 -18.68
C SER A 193 13.55 16.06 -19.49
N SER A 194 14.15 16.55 -20.58
CA SER A 194 13.48 17.45 -21.52
C SER A 194 12.39 16.76 -22.33
N THR A 195 12.47 15.43 -22.46
CA THR A 195 11.48 14.57 -23.11
C THR A 195 11.18 13.39 -22.19
N PRO A 196 10.31 13.56 -21.17
CA PRO A 196 10.02 12.49 -20.23
C PRO A 196 9.21 11.39 -20.91
N SER A 197 9.62 10.14 -20.74
CA SER A 197 8.84 8.97 -21.15
C SER A 197 7.65 8.82 -20.20
N LYS A 198 6.45 8.63 -20.76
CA LYS A 198 5.24 8.47 -19.96
C LYS A 198 5.31 7.19 -19.14
N THR A 199 5.26 7.32 -17.81
CA THR A 199 5.18 6.20 -16.86
C THR A 199 3.81 6.20 -16.23
N ILE A 200 3.15 5.04 -16.17
CA ILE A 200 1.80 4.90 -15.60
C ILE A 200 1.88 4.11 -14.30
N LEU A 201 1.41 4.70 -13.21
CA LEU A 201 1.19 4.03 -11.94
C LEU A 201 -0.33 3.90 -11.73
N HIS A 202 -0.85 2.68 -11.80
CA HIS A 202 -2.26 2.38 -11.63
C HIS A 202 -2.48 1.74 -10.26
N LEU A 203 -3.26 2.41 -9.41
CA LEU A 203 -3.65 1.94 -8.09
C LEU A 203 -5.09 1.48 -8.14
N GLN A 204 -5.34 0.25 -7.70
CA GLN A 204 -6.67 -0.29 -7.57
C GLN A 204 -6.95 -0.69 -6.13
N ASP A 205 -8.11 -0.34 -5.60
CA ASP A 205 -8.61 -0.86 -4.32
C ASP A 205 -10.09 -1.24 -4.42
N TYR A 206 -10.61 -2.08 -3.52
CA TYR A 206 -12.05 -2.33 -3.50
C TYR A 206 -12.82 -1.07 -3.06
N ASN A 207 -12.28 -0.34 -2.09
CA ASN A 207 -12.93 0.79 -1.45
C ASN A 207 -12.40 2.12 -1.99
N HIS A 208 -13.27 2.94 -2.62
CA HIS A 208 -12.87 4.29 -3.06
C HIS A 208 -12.36 5.19 -1.92
N LEU A 209 -12.81 4.94 -0.68
CA LEU A 209 -12.34 5.64 0.51
C LEU A 209 -10.87 5.35 0.82
N VAL A 210 -10.35 4.17 0.50
CA VAL A 210 -8.91 3.87 0.66
C VAL A 210 -8.07 4.80 -0.21
N LEU A 211 -8.49 4.95 -1.47
CA LEU A 211 -7.79 5.78 -2.44
C LEU A 211 -7.73 7.24 -2.01
N SER A 212 -8.83 7.76 -1.44
CA SER A 212 -8.91 9.14 -0.94
C SER A 212 -8.23 9.35 0.40
N LEU A 213 -8.41 8.44 1.36
CA LEU A 213 -7.93 8.63 2.73
C LEU A 213 -6.46 8.27 2.90
N VAL A 214 -5.91 7.29 2.18
CA VAL A 214 -4.53 6.84 2.43
C VAL A 214 -3.69 6.73 1.16
N SER A 215 -4.23 6.23 0.04
CA SER A 215 -3.39 5.97 -1.13
C SER A 215 -2.87 7.27 -1.76
N LEU A 216 -3.75 8.24 -2.08
CA LEU A 216 -3.32 9.53 -2.63
C LEU A 216 -2.47 10.34 -1.62
N PRO A 217 -2.86 10.50 -0.34
CA PRO A 217 -2.02 11.17 0.66
C PRO A 217 -0.60 10.59 0.74
N ASN A 218 -0.45 9.27 0.69
CA ASN A 218 0.88 8.64 0.73
C ASN A 218 1.70 8.89 -0.55
N LEU A 219 1.07 9.04 -1.71
CA LEU A 219 1.78 9.45 -2.93
C LEU A 219 2.26 10.90 -2.85
N ILE A 220 1.50 11.79 -2.21
CA ILE A 220 1.92 13.18 -1.94
C ILE A 220 3.12 13.17 -0.97
N LEU A 221 3.04 12.37 0.10
CA LEU A 221 4.12 12.20 1.07
C LEU A 221 5.40 11.63 0.43
N ALA A 222 5.27 10.69 -0.52
CA ALA A 222 6.40 10.17 -1.28
C ALA A 222 7.08 11.23 -2.17
N ALA A 223 6.32 12.25 -2.60
CA ALA A 223 6.81 13.37 -3.38
C ALA A 223 7.36 14.53 -2.52
N LEU A 224 7.13 14.51 -1.20
CA LEU A 224 7.52 15.57 -0.26
C LEU A 224 8.98 16.05 -0.39
N PRO A 225 9.98 15.16 -0.53
CA PRO A 225 11.39 15.58 -0.66
C PRO A 225 11.71 16.37 -1.93
N TYR A 226 10.79 16.38 -2.90
CA TYR A 226 10.97 16.95 -4.23
C TYR A 226 10.14 18.21 -4.47
N PHE A 227 9.41 18.67 -3.45
CA PHE A 227 8.69 19.93 -3.54
C PHE A 227 9.64 21.13 -3.41
N PRO A 228 9.36 22.24 -4.12
CA PRO A 228 9.99 23.52 -3.82
C PRO A 228 9.72 23.92 -2.37
N PRO A 229 10.72 24.36 -1.59
CA PRO A 229 10.51 24.72 -0.18
C PRO A 229 9.43 25.78 0.04
N GLU A 230 9.16 26.63 -0.95
CA GLU A 230 8.17 27.69 -0.87
C GLU A 230 6.74 27.17 -0.72
N VAL A 231 6.42 26.00 -1.30
CA VAL A 231 5.06 25.44 -1.20
C VAL A 231 4.82 24.69 0.10
N LEU A 232 5.88 24.46 0.88
CA LEU A 232 5.82 23.82 2.20
C LEU A 232 5.58 24.83 3.33
N ARG A 233 5.70 26.13 3.04
CA ARG A 233 5.47 27.21 4.02
C ARG A 233 4.01 27.32 4.41
N LEU A 234 3.76 27.50 5.70
CA LEU A 234 2.47 27.98 6.18
C LEU A 234 2.33 29.49 5.99
N ALA A 235 1.10 29.94 5.71
CA ALA A 235 0.79 31.37 5.57
C ALA A 235 1.13 32.18 6.84
N ASP A 236 1.08 31.55 8.01
CA ASP A 236 1.33 32.18 9.31
C ASP A 236 2.81 32.15 9.74
N GLU A 237 3.69 31.45 9.01
CA GLU A 237 5.12 31.32 9.32
C GLU A 237 5.96 32.53 8.89
N GLY A 238 5.37 33.55 8.25
CA GLY A 238 6.05 34.82 7.95
C GLY A 238 7.39 34.65 7.22
N ASP A 239 8.42 35.38 7.66
CA ASP A 239 9.79 35.36 7.10
C ASP A 239 10.72 34.35 7.81
N GLU A 240 10.18 33.28 8.40
CA GLU A 240 11.01 32.24 9.05
C GLU A 240 12.01 31.62 8.04
N PRO A 241 13.24 31.26 8.49
CA PRO A 241 14.27 30.67 7.64
C PRO A 241 13.76 29.42 6.91
N ILE A 242 14.17 29.21 5.65
CA ILE A 242 13.73 28.04 4.85
C ILE A 242 14.04 26.71 5.55
N GLU A 243 15.16 26.64 6.28
CA GLU A 243 15.58 25.44 7.02
C GLU A 243 14.58 25.02 8.11
N THR A 244 13.75 25.91 8.63
CA THR A 244 12.71 25.57 9.63
C THR A 244 11.38 25.15 9.00
N VAL A 245 11.23 25.32 7.67
CA VAL A 245 10.02 25.01 6.91
C VAL A 245 10.09 23.62 6.29
N VAL A 246 11.29 23.19 5.87
CA VAL A 246 11.46 21.86 5.28
C VAL A 246 11.26 20.82 6.38
N PRO A 247 10.29 19.90 6.24
CA PRO A 247 10.02 18.91 7.26
C PRO A 247 11.22 17.97 7.42
N ASP A 248 11.51 17.61 8.66
CA ASP A 248 12.41 16.50 8.94
C ASP A 248 11.73 15.19 8.49
N LEU A 249 12.31 14.54 7.49
CA LEU A 249 11.77 13.31 6.92
C LEU A 249 12.04 12.10 7.82
N GLU A 250 12.92 12.24 8.81
CA GLU A 250 13.24 11.19 9.77
C GLU A 250 12.37 11.27 11.03
N GLU A 251 11.42 12.19 11.15
CA GLU A 251 10.56 12.32 12.33
C GLU A 251 9.08 12.37 11.95
N PRO A 252 8.16 11.97 12.84
CA PRO A 252 6.74 12.20 12.66
C PRO A 252 6.43 13.69 12.50
N GLY A 253 5.47 14.01 11.63
CA GLY A 253 5.18 15.39 11.27
C GLY A 253 3.74 15.62 10.83
N ASN A 254 3.45 16.88 10.52
CA ASN A 254 2.18 17.31 9.94
C ASN A 254 2.46 18.00 8.61
N LEU A 255 1.67 17.67 7.59
CA LEU A 255 1.76 18.28 6.27
C LEU A 255 0.46 19.02 5.96
N ASN A 256 0.57 20.31 5.63
CA ASN A 256 -0.55 21.12 5.18
C ASN A 256 -0.73 20.92 3.67
N LEU A 257 -1.92 20.49 3.26
CA LEU A 257 -2.28 20.17 1.89
C LEU A 257 -2.99 21.36 1.22
N ASN A 258 -2.34 22.52 1.24
CA ASN A 258 -2.87 23.73 0.61
C ASN A 258 -2.89 23.62 -0.93
N GLU A 259 -3.58 24.58 -1.58
CA GLU A 259 -3.71 24.60 -3.05
C GLU A 259 -2.34 24.66 -3.75
N ASP A 260 -1.38 25.42 -3.22
CA ASP A 260 -0.04 25.58 -3.81
C ASP A 260 0.75 24.25 -3.80
N LEU A 261 0.68 23.49 -2.71
CA LEU A 261 1.32 22.17 -2.59
C LEU A 261 0.68 21.16 -3.55
N VAL A 262 -0.65 21.15 -3.62
CA VAL A 262 -1.41 20.28 -4.53
C VAL A 262 -1.09 20.61 -5.99
N ASP A 263 -0.99 21.89 -6.35
CA ASP A 263 -0.59 22.33 -7.69
C ASP A 263 0.87 21.98 -7.99
N ALA A 264 1.77 22.10 -7.02
CA ALA A 264 3.15 21.66 -7.14
C ALA A 264 3.25 20.15 -7.37
N PHE A 265 2.41 19.34 -6.70
CA PHE A 265 2.32 17.90 -6.93
C PHE A 265 1.89 17.56 -8.36
N LYS A 266 0.81 18.18 -8.84
CA LYS A 266 0.34 17.99 -10.22
C LYS A 266 1.39 18.41 -11.25
N LYS A 267 2.07 19.53 -11.01
CA LYS A 267 3.15 20.05 -11.86
C LYS A 267 4.33 19.09 -11.87
N LEU A 268 4.77 18.60 -10.71
CA LEU A 268 5.87 17.66 -10.59
C LEU A 268 5.58 16.36 -11.35
N LEU A 269 4.40 15.76 -11.17
CA LEU A 269 4.00 14.57 -11.93
C LEU A 269 4.09 14.81 -13.45
N LYS A 270 3.57 15.95 -13.92
CA LYS A 270 3.58 16.32 -15.34
C LYS A 270 5.00 16.51 -15.87
N GLU A 271 5.86 17.23 -15.15
CA GLU A 271 7.26 17.47 -15.52
C GLU A 271 8.06 16.17 -15.60
N ARG A 272 7.70 15.19 -14.77
CA ARG A 272 8.34 13.88 -14.72
C ARG A 272 7.71 12.85 -15.65
N GLY A 273 6.64 13.21 -16.36
CA GLY A 273 5.91 12.31 -17.26
C GLY A 273 5.21 11.16 -16.53
N ILE A 274 4.77 11.38 -15.29
CA ILE A 274 4.11 10.37 -14.46
C ILE A 274 2.59 10.57 -14.55
N GLU A 275 1.86 9.51 -14.91
CA GLU A 275 0.40 9.46 -14.87
C GLU A 275 -0.03 8.53 -13.74
N LEU A 276 -0.88 9.05 -12.85
CA LEU A 276 -1.55 8.26 -11.83
C LEU A 276 -2.94 7.86 -12.35
N LYS A 277 -3.26 6.57 -12.27
CA LYS A 277 -4.60 6.02 -12.55
C LYS A 277 -5.18 5.41 -11.29
N PHE A 278 -6.48 5.58 -11.09
CA PHE A 278 -7.17 5.06 -9.92
C PHE A 278 -8.44 4.33 -10.35
N THR A 279 -8.57 3.09 -9.91
CA THR A 279 -9.81 2.31 -10.06
C THR A 279 -10.27 1.79 -8.72
N TYR A 280 -11.59 1.67 -8.55
CA TYR A 280 -12.16 1.02 -7.38
C TYR A 280 -13.31 0.09 -7.71
N GLY A 281 -13.63 -0.80 -6.77
CA GLY A 281 -14.69 -1.79 -6.91
C GLY A 281 -14.15 -3.21 -7.10
N HIS A 282 -15.00 -4.08 -7.63
CA HIS A 282 -14.75 -5.52 -7.62
C HIS A 282 -13.74 -5.93 -8.69
N TRP A 283 -12.88 -6.91 -8.37
CA TRP A 283 -11.86 -7.44 -9.28
C TRP A 283 -12.43 -8.04 -10.56
N GLU A 284 -13.63 -8.63 -10.53
CA GLU A 284 -14.31 -9.08 -11.77
C GLU A 284 -14.64 -7.95 -12.76
N GLY A 285 -14.88 -6.73 -12.26
CA GLY A 285 -15.07 -5.56 -13.11
C GLY A 285 -13.75 -5.16 -13.75
N LEU A 286 -12.69 -5.10 -12.93
CA LEU A 286 -11.34 -4.75 -13.37
C LEU A 286 -10.81 -5.75 -14.41
N SER A 287 -10.97 -7.06 -14.18
CA SER A 287 -10.47 -8.09 -15.10
C SER A 287 -11.14 -8.02 -16.48
N LYS A 288 -12.43 -7.66 -16.54
CA LYS A 288 -13.14 -7.42 -17.81
C LYS A 288 -12.56 -6.23 -18.57
N GLU A 289 -12.28 -5.12 -17.89
CA GLU A 289 -11.66 -3.95 -18.52
C GLU A 289 -10.23 -4.24 -18.99
N LEU A 290 -9.43 -4.93 -18.15
CA LEU A 290 -8.05 -5.32 -18.48
C LEU A 290 -7.98 -6.23 -19.71
N LYS A 291 -8.93 -7.15 -19.87
CA LYS A 291 -9.03 -8.02 -21.04
C LYS A 291 -9.26 -7.26 -22.35
N GLU A 292 -9.83 -6.06 -22.28
CA GLU A 292 -10.04 -5.18 -23.43
C GLU A 292 -8.83 -4.24 -23.67
N GLU A 293 -7.95 -4.05 -22.68
CA GLU A 293 -6.73 -3.27 -22.83
C GLU A 293 -5.70 -4.02 -23.70
N LYS A 294 -5.22 -3.36 -24.76
CA LYS A 294 -4.23 -3.95 -25.68
C LYS A 294 -2.79 -3.90 -25.18
N ASP A 295 -2.51 -3.02 -24.23
CA ASP A 295 -1.17 -2.80 -23.68
C ASP A 295 -1.22 -3.14 -22.20
N GLY A 296 -0.87 -4.38 -21.86
CA GLY A 296 -0.86 -4.85 -20.48
C GLY A 296 0.23 -4.16 -19.64
N TYR A 297 0.28 -4.53 -18.36
CA TYR A 297 1.21 -3.99 -17.40
C TYR A 297 2.55 -4.73 -17.48
N GLY A 298 3.62 -3.96 -17.38
CA GLY A 298 4.97 -4.52 -17.24
C GLY A 298 5.18 -5.06 -15.83
N LEU A 299 4.58 -4.42 -14.82
CA LEU A 299 4.64 -4.86 -13.43
C LEU A 299 3.24 -4.87 -12.83
N VAL A 300 2.88 -5.99 -12.19
CA VAL A 300 1.68 -6.12 -11.37
C VAL A 300 2.10 -6.50 -9.96
N LEU A 301 1.65 -5.74 -8.98
CA LEU A 301 1.95 -5.90 -7.57
C LEU A 301 0.66 -6.25 -6.83
N ALA A 302 0.74 -7.20 -5.90
CA ALA A 302 -0.34 -7.49 -4.98
C ALA A 302 0.23 -7.85 -3.60
N ALA A 303 -0.21 -7.15 -2.56
CA ALA A 303 0.26 -7.36 -1.19
C ALA A 303 -0.90 -7.75 -0.29
N GLU A 304 -0.81 -8.92 0.32
CA GLU A 304 -1.82 -9.48 1.22
C GLU A 304 -3.24 -9.52 0.64
N THR A 305 -3.38 -9.84 -0.65
CA THR A 305 -4.67 -9.92 -1.36
C THR A 305 -5.29 -11.32 -1.37
N ILE A 306 -4.59 -12.33 -0.85
CA ILE A 306 -4.98 -13.75 -0.94
C ILE A 306 -5.55 -14.33 0.37
N TYR A 307 -5.96 -13.47 1.30
CA TYR A 307 -6.47 -13.91 2.61
C TYR A 307 -7.85 -14.58 2.52
N SER A 308 -8.64 -14.26 1.48
CA SER A 308 -9.97 -14.81 1.23
C SER A 308 -9.94 -15.80 0.07
N GLN A 309 -10.33 -17.05 0.32
CA GLN A 309 -10.42 -18.07 -0.74
C GLN A 309 -11.53 -17.73 -1.76
N ASP A 310 -12.63 -17.13 -1.30
CA ASP A 310 -13.77 -16.78 -2.16
C ASP A 310 -13.39 -15.74 -3.24
N SER A 311 -12.44 -14.87 -2.92
CA SER A 311 -11.94 -13.82 -3.84
C SER A 311 -10.82 -14.30 -4.77
N THR A 312 -10.26 -15.48 -4.53
CA THR A 312 -9.11 -16.02 -5.27
C THR A 312 -9.35 -16.14 -6.78
N PRO A 313 -10.50 -16.64 -7.27
CA PRO A 313 -10.73 -16.73 -8.71
C PRO A 313 -10.72 -15.35 -9.41
N ALA A 314 -11.36 -14.35 -8.80
CA ALA A 314 -11.40 -13.00 -9.36
C ALA A 314 -10.01 -12.34 -9.36
N LEU A 315 -9.20 -12.58 -8.33
CA LEU A 315 -7.81 -12.12 -8.30
C LEU A 315 -6.96 -12.76 -9.39
N ILE A 316 -7.05 -14.09 -9.56
CA ILE A 316 -6.33 -14.81 -10.63
C ILE A 316 -6.69 -14.22 -11.99
N ASP A 317 -7.97 -13.96 -12.25
CA ASP A 317 -8.41 -13.30 -13.48
C ASP A 317 -7.76 -11.92 -13.66
N VAL A 318 -7.74 -11.07 -12.62
CA VAL A 318 -7.07 -9.76 -12.68
C VAL A 318 -5.58 -9.92 -13.00
N LEU A 319 -4.88 -10.79 -12.27
CA LEU A 319 -3.44 -10.97 -12.45
C LEU A 319 -3.14 -11.46 -13.87
N ARG A 320 -3.88 -12.44 -14.38
CA ARG A 320 -3.71 -13.00 -15.74
C ARG A 320 -3.99 -11.97 -16.83
N GLU A 321 -5.11 -11.26 -16.76
CA GLU A 321 -5.52 -10.30 -17.79
C GLU A 321 -4.71 -8.99 -17.71
N ALA A 322 -4.12 -8.66 -16.55
CA ALA A 322 -3.27 -7.47 -16.40
C ALA A 322 -1.92 -7.60 -17.11
N VAL A 323 -1.30 -8.78 -17.11
CA VAL A 323 0.09 -8.90 -17.54
C VAL A 323 0.23 -8.64 -19.04
N ARG A 324 1.22 -7.84 -19.45
CA ARG A 324 1.60 -7.73 -20.86
C ARG A 324 2.01 -9.11 -21.41
N GLN A 325 1.39 -9.51 -22.52
CA GLN A 325 1.76 -10.70 -23.29
C GLN A 325 2.19 -10.29 -24.71
N SER A 326 3.44 -9.87 -24.89
CA SER A 326 4.01 -9.53 -26.19
C SER A 326 4.97 -10.62 -26.67
N GLY A 327 4.50 -11.64 -27.38
CA GLY A 327 5.37 -12.60 -28.08
C GLY A 327 4.72 -13.97 -28.35
N PRO A 328 5.23 -14.77 -29.31
CA PRO A 328 4.78 -16.14 -29.52
C PRO A 328 5.04 -17.00 -28.27
N GLN A 329 4.09 -17.87 -27.92
CA GLN A 329 4.24 -18.89 -26.88
C GLN A 329 5.34 -19.89 -27.27
N GLU A 330 6.59 -19.62 -26.92
CA GLU A 330 7.57 -20.70 -26.79
C GLU A 330 7.42 -21.31 -25.40
N HIS A 331 6.66 -22.40 -25.33
CA HIS A 331 6.81 -23.37 -24.26
C HIS A 331 8.17 -24.07 -24.46
N LYS A 332 9.17 -23.68 -23.69
CA LYS A 332 10.32 -24.54 -23.41
C LYS A 332 10.64 -24.52 -21.93
N ALA A 333 10.04 -25.48 -21.24
CA ALA A 333 10.61 -26.04 -20.03
C ALA A 333 11.81 -26.90 -20.45
N ASP A 334 12.99 -26.28 -20.56
CA ASP A 334 14.25 -27.01 -20.49
C ASP A 334 14.86 -26.69 -19.11
N VAL A 335 14.51 -27.54 -18.14
CA VAL A 335 15.20 -27.59 -16.85
C VAL A 335 16.55 -28.26 -17.11
N GLU A 336 17.57 -27.47 -17.39
CA GLU A 336 18.96 -27.94 -17.36
C GLU A 336 19.39 -28.12 -15.89
N LEU A 337 19.32 -29.37 -15.44
CA LEU A 337 19.96 -29.84 -14.21
C LEU A 337 21.48 -29.83 -14.41
N GLU A 338 22.12 -28.69 -14.12
CA GLU A 338 23.56 -28.68 -13.83
C GLU A 338 23.79 -28.66 -12.32
N SER A 339 24.33 -29.78 -11.85
CA SER A 339 24.81 -30.02 -10.51
C SER A 339 25.94 -29.05 -10.15
N SER A 340 25.63 -27.98 -9.42
CA SER A 340 26.59 -27.24 -8.59
C SER A 340 25.83 -26.64 -7.41
N LEU A 341 26.10 -27.17 -6.23
CA LEU A 341 25.32 -27.02 -5.00
C LEU A 341 25.63 -25.73 -4.21
N GLU A 342 26.22 -24.72 -4.84
CA GLU A 342 26.56 -23.45 -4.21
C GLU A 342 26.31 -22.30 -5.22
N ASP A 343 25.31 -21.46 -4.93
CA ASP A 343 25.07 -20.11 -5.48
C ASP A 343 24.36 -19.93 -6.85
N LEU A 344 23.44 -20.83 -7.22
CA LEU A 344 22.55 -20.65 -8.38
C LEU A 344 21.14 -20.24 -7.95
N SER A 345 21.00 -19.02 -7.40
CA SER A 345 19.70 -18.35 -7.44
C SER A 345 19.45 -17.90 -8.88
N VAL A 346 18.35 -18.34 -9.49
CA VAL A 346 17.75 -17.70 -10.68
C VAL A 346 17.34 -16.28 -10.28
N LYS A 347 18.32 -15.40 -10.06
CA LYS A 347 18.11 -14.04 -9.57
C LYS A 347 17.61 -13.19 -10.73
N ASP A 348 16.30 -12.96 -10.70
CA ASP A 348 15.64 -11.76 -11.19
C ASP A 348 16.02 -11.34 -12.62
N ASP A 349 15.91 -12.26 -13.59
CA ASP A 349 16.03 -11.89 -15.02
C ASP A 349 15.10 -10.73 -15.41
N TRP A 350 13.97 -10.60 -14.72
CA TRP A 350 13.01 -9.51 -14.86
C TRP A 350 13.59 -8.12 -14.50
N ALA A 351 14.63 -8.07 -13.67
CA ALA A 351 15.29 -6.84 -13.23
C ALA A 351 16.39 -6.36 -14.19
N LYS A 352 16.71 -7.12 -15.26
CA LYS A 352 17.81 -6.83 -16.18
C LYS A 352 17.46 -5.87 -17.32
N GLN A 353 16.19 -5.77 -17.66
CA GLN A 353 15.70 -4.94 -18.77
C GLN A 353 14.74 -3.87 -18.24
N PRO A 354 14.72 -2.66 -18.85
CA PRO A 354 13.72 -1.65 -18.50
C PRO A 354 12.29 -2.21 -18.63
N LEU A 355 11.42 -1.84 -17.69
CA LEU A 355 10.03 -2.28 -17.64
C LEU A 355 9.22 -1.91 -18.89
N SER A 356 9.65 -0.87 -19.62
CA SER A 356 9.06 -0.49 -20.90
C SER A 356 9.36 -1.50 -22.02
N GLU A 357 10.48 -2.21 -21.93
CA GLU A 357 11.02 -3.12 -22.96
C GLU A 357 10.68 -4.60 -22.72
N ILE A 358 10.20 -4.96 -21.52
CA ILE A 358 9.87 -6.36 -21.22
C ILE A 358 8.70 -6.85 -22.09
N SER A 359 8.91 -8.03 -22.66
CA SER A 359 7.97 -8.71 -23.56
C SER A 359 6.86 -9.42 -22.79
N ARG A 360 7.18 -9.93 -21.61
CA ARG A 360 6.23 -10.50 -20.64
C ARG A 360 6.30 -9.70 -19.36
N GLY A 361 5.15 -9.22 -18.90
CA GLY A 361 5.08 -8.53 -17.62
C GLY A 361 5.40 -9.46 -16.44
N LEU A 362 5.72 -8.83 -15.30
CA LEU A 362 6.05 -9.47 -14.04
C LEU A 362 4.88 -9.33 -13.07
N VAL A 363 4.48 -10.41 -12.40
CA VAL A 363 3.56 -10.35 -11.27
C VAL A 363 4.29 -10.72 -9.99
N LEU A 364 4.27 -9.84 -8.99
CA LEU A 364 4.80 -10.10 -7.66
C LEU A 364 3.65 -10.11 -6.64
N VAL A 365 3.50 -11.23 -5.94
CA VAL A 365 2.51 -11.40 -4.87
C VAL A 365 3.24 -11.57 -3.54
N ALA A 366 3.07 -10.62 -2.63
CA ALA A 366 3.53 -10.74 -1.24
C ALA A 366 2.39 -11.24 -0.36
N ALA A 367 2.61 -12.33 0.37
CA ALA A 367 1.58 -12.90 1.21
C ALA A 367 2.12 -13.64 2.42
N LYS A 368 1.27 -13.76 3.45
CA LYS A 368 1.48 -14.69 4.56
C LYS A 368 1.26 -16.12 4.05
N VAL A 369 2.06 -17.05 4.57
CA VAL A 369 1.92 -18.48 4.25
C VAL A 369 0.56 -19.00 4.70
N LEU A 370 0.00 -18.45 5.78
CA LEU A 370 -1.31 -18.82 6.32
C LEU A 370 -2.02 -17.61 6.94
N TYR A 371 -3.33 -17.49 6.69
CA TYR A 371 -4.22 -16.52 7.33
C TYR A 371 -5.20 -17.24 8.27
N PHE A 372 -5.05 -17.06 9.57
CA PHE A 372 -5.92 -17.69 10.57
C PHE A 372 -7.34 -17.11 10.51
N GLY A 373 -8.36 -17.97 10.64
CA GLY A 373 -9.77 -17.58 10.72
C GLY A 373 -10.50 -17.46 9.38
N VAL A 374 -9.85 -16.91 8.36
CA VAL A 374 -10.41 -16.70 7.01
C VAL A 374 -10.10 -17.82 6.02
N GLY A 375 -9.19 -18.74 6.38
CA GLY A 375 -8.90 -19.96 5.62
C GLY A 375 -8.00 -19.77 4.39
N GLY A 376 -7.72 -18.53 3.97
CA GLY A 376 -6.75 -18.26 2.91
C GLY A 376 -5.31 -18.58 3.29
N GLY A 377 -4.46 -18.69 2.28
CA GLY A 377 -3.05 -19.01 2.45
C GLY A 377 -2.36 -19.13 1.10
N LEU A 378 -1.04 -18.94 1.11
CA LEU A 378 -0.24 -18.91 -0.10
C LEU A 378 -0.36 -20.20 -0.93
N GLN A 379 -0.31 -21.36 -0.31
CA GLN A 379 -0.38 -22.62 -1.05
C GLN A 379 -1.71 -22.80 -1.79
N ALA A 380 -2.84 -22.48 -1.15
CA ALA A 380 -4.15 -22.61 -1.76
C ALA A 380 -4.32 -21.67 -2.97
N PHE A 381 -3.78 -20.45 -2.87
CA PHE A 381 -3.74 -19.52 -4.00
C PHE A 381 -2.87 -20.05 -5.15
N LEU A 382 -1.68 -20.57 -4.85
CA LEU A 382 -0.77 -21.12 -5.86
C LEU A 382 -1.38 -22.35 -6.56
N ASP A 383 -1.97 -23.28 -5.81
CA ASP A 383 -2.65 -24.45 -6.38
C ASP A 383 -3.80 -24.03 -7.33
N ALA A 384 -4.56 -22.98 -6.98
CA ALA A 384 -5.61 -22.44 -7.82
C ALA A 384 -5.07 -21.73 -9.07
N ALA A 385 -3.96 -20.99 -8.95
CA ALA A 385 -3.30 -20.35 -10.08
C ALA A 385 -2.70 -21.38 -11.04
N GLU A 386 -2.07 -22.44 -10.54
CA GLU A 386 -1.55 -23.55 -11.35
C GLU A 386 -2.66 -24.29 -12.09
N ALA A 387 -3.80 -24.51 -11.42
CA ALA A 387 -4.99 -25.10 -12.07
C ALA A 387 -5.53 -24.22 -13.21
N ASP A 388 -5.27 -22.91 -13.17
CA ASP A 388 -5.57 -21.94 -14.23
C ASP A 388 -4.44 -21.79 -15.28
N GLY A 389 -3.37 -22.58 -15.14
CA GLY A 389 -2.24 -22.61 -16.08
C GLY A 389 -1.10 -21.66 -15.75
N ALA A 390 -1.08 -21.06 -14.56
CA ALA A 390 0.04 -20.25 -14.11
C ALA A 390 1.27 -21.10 -13.74
N TYR A 391 2.45 -20.49 -13.83
CA TYR A 391 3.66 -20.96 -13.15
C TYR A 391 4.03 -19.97 -12.04
N HIS A 392 4.78 -20.43 -11.04
CA HIS A 392 5.26 -19.56 -9.98
C HIS A 392 6.68 -19.91 -9.52
N SER A 393 7.37 -18.93 -8.94
CA SER A 393 8.66 -19.11 -8.27
C SER A 393 8.72 -18.28 -6.99
N THR A 394 9.45 -18.75 -5.98
CA THR A 394 9.68 -17.95 -4.77
C THR A 394 10.83 -16.98 -5.02
N VAL A 395 10.57 -15.69 -4.80
CA VAL A 395 11.60 -14.63 -4.90
C VAL A 395 12.30 -14.46 -3.56
N LYS A 396 11.53 -14.37 -2.48
CA LYS A 396 12.04 -14.20 -1.12
C LYS A 396 11.09 -14.76 -0.07
N GLU A 397 11.64 -15.22 1.06
CA GLU A 397 10.87 -15.73 2.19
C GLU A 397 11.38 -15.18 3.53
N TRP A 398 10.44 -14.96 4.45
CA TRP A 398 10.68 -14.55 5.83
C TRP A 398 10.07 -15.60 6.74
N SER A 399 10.88 -16.13 7.67
CA SER A 399 10.48 -17.20 8.59
C SER A 399 10.20 -16.71 10.02
N GLN A 400 10.46 -15.43 10.32
CA GLN A 400 10.19 -14.84 11.62
C GLN A 400 8.68 -14.58 11.80
N GLY A 401 8.10 -15.12 12.88
CA GLY A 401 6.67 -14.99 13.17
C GLY A 401 5.82 -15.89 12.27
N VAL A 402 4.71 -15.35 11.75
CA VAL A 402 3.94 -16.04 10.70
C VAL A 402 4.73 -15.91 9.41
N GLY A 403 5.14 -17.04 8.83
CA GLY A 403 5.95 -17.05 7.62
C GLY A 403 5.32 -16.23 6.49
N ARG A 404 6.13 -15.52 5.73
CA ARG A 404 5.72 -14.69 4.58
C ARG A 404 6.61 -14.98 3.39
N LYS A 405 6.07 -14.78 2.18
CA LYS A 405 6.82 -14.92 0.93
C LYS A 405 6.41 -13.85 -0.07
N VAL A 406 7.38 -13.45 -0.89
CA VAL A 406 7.14 -12.83 -2.18
C VAL A 406 7.34 -13.89 -3.24
N VAL A 407 6.32 -14.10 -4.06
CA VAL A 407 6.34 -15.04 -5.18
C VAL A 407 6.15 -14.29 -6.48
N GLN A 408 6.86 -14.75 -7.51
CA GLN A 408 6.59 -14.38 -8.89
C GLN A 408 5.53 -15.33 -9.45
N VAL A 409 4.54 -14.79 -10.15
CA VAL A 409 3.49 -15.56 -10.85
C VAL A 409 3.47 -15.14 -12.33
N GLY A 410 3.21 -16.08 -13.24
CA GLY A 410 3.09 -15.78 -14.67
C GLY A 410 2.26 -16.83 -15.42
N TRP A 411 1.86 -16.49 -16.65
CA TRP A 411 1.08 -17.34 -17.56
C TRP A 411 1.77 -17.49 -18.92
#